data_AF-A0A1I0IFF0-F1
#
_entry.id   AF-A0A1I0IFF0-F1
#
_cell.length_a   1.000
_cell.length_b   1.000
_cell.length_c   1.000
_cell.angle_alpha   90.00
_cell.angle_beta   90.00
_cell.angle_gamma   90.00
#
_symmetry.space_group_name_H-M   'P 1'
#
loop_
_entity.id
_entity.type
_entity.pdbx_description
1 polymer ?
#
loop_
_entity_poly.entity_id
_entity_poly.type
_entity_poly.pdbx_seq_one_letter_code
_entity_poly.pdbx_strand_id
1 'polypeptide(L)'
;MSLVELERWGPAGWDTLAGIIIDRPESGLLSPMRLDYQRQDGCTCVALPGVTLELEDFQEDDFVPVISLPFVLWASPQVPGEVLETYEGEPIAALLRDLIPSGWARRRLLKRLRSPRRQDGTIQDGPQHDVRLLKECALSPIGNFRINGPSVDDGLFPSIPLDVERAGDWYWPYEPFNEAAGLYDIHPIWAGLGAGGENPKLLINRANDGQFYLDGNEPDGCVITDYWLVKWPREPVSRNRIDIL
;
A
#
# COMPACT_ATOMS: atom_id res chain seq x y z
N MET A 1 3.35 19.71 -12.13
CA MET A 1 3.62 18.35 -12.60
C MET A 1 4.46 17.61 -11.56
N SER A 2 4.20 16.32 -11.36
CA SER A 2 4.97 15.40 -10.52
C SER A 2 5.03 14.04 -11.24
N LEU A 3 6.21 13.43 -11.31
CA LEU A 3 6.36 12.02 -11.70
C LEU A 3 6.26 11.12 -10.46
N VAL A 4 5.66 9.95 -10.62
CA VAL A 4 5.63 8.84 -9.67
C VAL A 4 5.95 7.58 -10.48
N GLU A 5 6.73 6.64 -9.95
CA GLU A 5 6.99 5.36 -10.62
C GLU A 5 6.24 4.25 -9.89
N LEU A 6 5.53 3.42 -10.65
CA LEU A 6 4.83 2.24 -10.18
C LEU A 6 5.75 1.03 -10.36
N GLU A 7 6.14 0.40 -9.26
CA GLU A 7 6.94 -0.81 -9.25
C GLU A 7 6.07 -2.06 -9.06
N ARG A 8 6.60 -3.20 -9.49
CA ARG A 8 6.01 -4.53 -9.40
C ARG A 8 7.00 -5.51 -8.76
N TRP A 9 6.53 -6.39 -7.89
CA TRP A 9 7.29 -7.53 -7.40
C TRP A 9 7.26 -8.69 -8.40
N GLY A 10 8.41 -9.32 -8.64
CA GLY A 10 8.57 -10.46 -9.53
C GLY A 10 9.76 -11.34 -9.15
N PRO A 11 10.09 -12.37 -9.96
CA PRO A 11 11.13 -13.35 -9.63
C PRO A 11 12.55 -12.78 -9.46
N ALA A 12 12.80 -11.57 -9.97
CA ALA A 12 14.07 -10.85 -9.83
C ALA A 12 14.08 -9.80 -8.70
N GLY A 13 12.96 -9.61 -7.99
CA GLY A 13 12.77 -8.55 -7.00
C GLY A 13 11.73 -7.51 -7.43
N TRP A 14 11.87 -6.27 -6.95
CA TRP A 14 11.10 -5.12 -7.41
C TRP A 14 11.65 -4.55 -8.72
N ASP A 15 10.77 -4.21 -9.65
CA ASP A 15 11.13 -3.63 -10.96
C ASP A 15 10.08 -2.59 -11.39
N THR A 16 10.44 -1.63 -12.24
CA THR A 16 9.55 -0.51 -12.61
C THR A 16 8.58 -0.93 -13.73
N LEU A 17 7.29 -0.95 -13.43
CA LEU A 17 6.21 -1.31 -14.36
C LEU A 17 5.75 -0.13 -15.22
N ALA A 18 5.60 1.06 -14.64
CA ALA A 18 5.07 2.23 -15.33
C ALA A 18 5.52 3.57 -14.71
N GLY A 19 5.66 4.60 -15.56
CA GLY A 19 5.78 5.98 -15.12
C GLY A 19 4.41 6.65 -15.07
N ILE A 20 4.10 7.37 -13.98
CA ILE A 20 2.82 8.05 -13.77
C ILE A 20 3.05 9.55 -13.60
N ILE A 21 2.57 10.32 -14.57
CA ILE A 21 2.66 11.78 -14.60
C ILE A 21 1.38 12.38 -14.01
N ILE A 22 1.55 13.33 -13.09
CA ILE A 22 0.48 14.03 -12.39
C ILE A 22 0.64 15.53 -12.63
N ASP A 23 -0.16 16.12 -13.51
CA ASP A 23 0.04 17.51 -13.98
C ASP A 23 -0.07 18.56 -12.88
N ARG A 24 -1.07 18.40 -12.01
CA ARG A 24 -1.52 19.32 -10.97
C ARG A 24 -1.50 18.62 -9.61
N PRO A 25 -0.33 18.26 -9.06
CA PRO A 25 -0.23 17.43 -7.85
C PRO A 25 -0.88 18.08 -6.61
N GLU A 26 -1.01 19.41 -6.59
CA GLU A 26 -1.77 20.16 -5.59
C GLU A 26 -3.28 19.90 -5.62
N SER A 27 -3.79 19.35 -6.73
CA SER A 27 -5.17 18.86 -6.88
C SER A 27 -5.34 17.38 -6.49
N GLY A 28 -4.27 16.68 -6.11
CA GLY A 28 -4.34 15.25 -5.75
C GLY A 28 -4.66 14.32 -6.91
N LEU A 29 -5.43 13.26 -6.63
CA LEU A 29 -5.99 12.37 -7.65
C LEU A 29 -7.18 13.00 -8.43
N LEU A 30 -7.44 14.30 -8.27
CA LEU A 30 -8.30 15.10 -9.16
C LEU A 30 -7.50 15.87 -10.23
N SER A 31 -6.17 15.72 -10.23
CA SER A 31 -5.32 16.13 -11.34
C SER A 31 -5.67 15.35 -12.62
N PRO A 32 -5.47 15.92 -13.82
CA PRO A 32 -5.17 15.10 -14.99
C PRO A 32 -3.95 14.21 -14.68
N MET A 33 -4.03 12.95 -15.09
CA MET A 33 -3.00 11.94 -14.82
C MET A 33 -2.76 11.15 -16.10
N ARG A 34 -1.51 10.78 -16.35
CA ARG A 34 -1.11 9.88 -17.44
C ARG A 34 -0.25 8.76 -16.89
N LEU A 35 -0.47 7.53 -17.33
CA LEU A 35 0.33 6.36 -16.97
C LEU A 35 0.89 5.75 -18.24
N ASP A 36 2.21 5.70 -18.35
CA ASP A 36 2.95 5.14 -19.47
C ASP A 36 3.67 3.87 -19.01
N TYR A 37 3.34 2.72 -19.59
CA TYR A 37 3.99 1.45 -19.26
C TYR A 37 5.45 1.42 -19.73
N GLN A 38 6.35 0.92 -18.89
CA GLN A 38 7.77 0.78 -19.23
C GLN A 38 7.95 -0.41 -20.19
N ARG A 39 8.71 -0.18 -21.27
CA ARG A 39 9.05 -1.22 -22.26
C ARG A 39 10.38 -1.88 -21.89
N GLN A 40 10.35 -3.06 -21.28
CA GLN A 40 11.55 -3.89 -21.16
C GLN A 40 11.88 -4.53 -22.52
N ASP A 41 13.13 -4.34 -22.96
CA ASP A 41 13.79 -4.94 -24.13
C ASP A 41 13.02 -4.98 -25.48
N GLY A 42 12.01 -4.12 -25.64
CA GLY A 42 11.18 -4.05 -26.84
C GLY A 42 10.14 -5.18 -26.96
N CYS A 43 10.02 -6.04 -25.96
CA CYS A 43 8.97 -7.05 -25.88
C CYS A 43 7.75 -6.49 -25.17
N THR A 44 6.74 -6.07 -25.96
CA THR A 44 5.35 -6.30 -25.50
C THR A 44 5.25 -7.79 -25.17
N CYS A 45 4.70 -8.12 -24.00
CA CYS A 45 4.46 -9.53 -23.67
C CYS A 45 3.26 -10.01 -24.51
N VAL A 46 3.55 -10.54 -25.70
CA VAL A 46 2.52 -10.96 -26.66
C VAL A 46 1.95 -12.31 -26.23
N ALA A 47 0.63 -12.39 -26.13
CA ALA A 47 -0.09 -13.65 -25.98
C ALA A 47 0.34 -14.66 -27.06
N LEU A 48 0.92 -15.79 -26.62
CA LEU A 48 1.47 -16.81 -27.53
C LEU A 48 0.39 -17.27 -28.52
N PRO A 49 0.60 -17.12 -29.85
CA PRO A 49 -0.40 -17.47 -30.85
C PRO A 49 -0.77 -18.96 -30.77
N GLY A 50 -1.93 -19.25 -30.19
CA GLY A 50 -2.40 -20.62 -29.92
C GLY A 50 -3.03 -20.84 -28.53
N VAL A 51 -2.92 -19.89 -27.59
CA VAL A 51 -3.64 -19.95 -26.31
C VAL A 51 -5.05 -19.37 -26.48
N THR A 52 -6.03 -20.24 -26.76
CA THR A 52 -7.45 -19.94 -26.58
C THR A 52 -7.81 -20.25 -25.12
N LEU A 53 -8.41 -19.29 -24.41
CA LEU A 53 -9.06 -19.56 -23.12
C LEU A 53 -10.47 -20.07 -23.37
N GLU A 54 -10.81 -21.21 -22.78
CA GLU A 54 -12.15 -21.81 -22.89
C GLU A 54 -12.98 -21.51 -21.63
N LEU A 55 -14.31 -21.62 -21.74
CA LEU A 55 -15.21 -21.42 -20.59
C LEU A 55 -14.98 -22.42 -19.44
N GLU A 56 -14.27 -23.50 -19.71
CA GLU A 56 -13.92 -24.55 -18.75
C GLU A 56 -12.80 -24.12 -17.78
N ASP A 57 -11.99 -23.11 -18.12
CA ASP A 57 -10.90 -22.57 -17.30
C ASP A 57 -11.40 -21.72 -16.09
N PHE A 58 -12.72 -21.51 -15.97
CA PHE A 58 -13.35 -20.55 -15.05
C PHE A 58 -14.33 -21.18 -14.04
N GLN A 59 -14.11 -22.43 -13.60
CA GLN A 59 -14.99 -23.04 -12.59
C GLN A 59 -14.86 -22.37 -11.21
N GLU A 60 -16.00 -22.05 -10.58
CA GLU A 60 -16.07 -21.13 -9.43
C GLU A 60 -15.70 -21.75 -8.06
N ASP A 61 -15.76 -23.08 -7.92
CA ASP A 61 -15.88 -23.75 -6.60
C ASP A 61 -14.58 -24.27 -5.96
N ASP A 62 -13.47 -24.48 -6.69
CA ASP A 62 -12.24 -25.12 -6.17
C ASP A 62 -10.98 -24.27 -6.41
N PHE A 63 -10.74 -23.32 -5.49
CA PHE A 63 -9.71 -22.27 -5.53
C PHE A 63 -9.85 -21.29 -6.71
N VAL A 64 -9.81 -19.99 -6.43
CA VAL A 64 -9.77 -18.94 -7.48
C VAL A 64 -8.64 -19.28 -8.46
N PRO A 65 -8.94 -19.57 -9.74
CA PRO A 65 -7.91 -19.97 -10.68
C PRO A 65 -6.97 -18.79 -10.88
N VAL A 66 -5.75 -18.91 -10.34
CA VAL A 66 -4.67 -17.99 -10.66
C VAL A 66 -4.26 -18.30 -12.09
N ILE A 67 -4.98 -17.70 -13.06
CA ILE A 67 -4.68 -17.81 -14.48
C ILE A 67 -3.34 -17.10 -14.72
N SER A 68 -2.26 -17.84 -14.48
CA SER A 68 -0.89 -17.38 -14.68
C SER A 68 -0.60 -17.41 -16.18
N LEU A 69 -1.26 -16.53 -16.93
CA LEU A 69 -0.89 -16.20 -18.30
C LEU A 69 0.53 -15.64 -18.22
N PRO A 70 1.56 -16.32 -18.77
CA PRO A 70 2.96 -15.97 -18.56
C PRO A 70 3.39 -14.72 -19.36
N PHE A 71 2.43 -13.91 -19.80
CA PHE A 71 2.60 -12.79 -20.72
C PHE A 71 1.62 -11.61 -20.48
N VAL A 72 0.72 -11.64 -19.48
CA VAL A 72 -0.23 -10.52 -19.25
C VAL A 72 0.15 -9.74 -17.98
N LEU A 73 0.73 -8.55 -18.15
CA LEU A 73 1.32 -7.76 -17.06
C LEU A 73 0.60 -6.41 -16.87
N TRP A 74 -0.57 -6.43 -16.24
CA TRP A 74 -1.42 -5.24 -16.05
C TRP A 74 -1.48 -4.82 -14.58
N ALA A 75 -1.45 -3.51 -14.32
CA ALA A 75 -1.60 -2.94 -12.99
C ALA A 75 -3.04 -3.05 -12.44
N SER A 76 -4.04 -3.08 -13.32
CA SER A 76 -5.46 -3.18 -12.99
C SER A 76 -6.24 -3.64 -14.24
N PRO A 77 -7.39 -4.35 -14.10
CA PRO A 77 -8.29 -4.64 -15.22
C PRO A 77 -8.86 -3.40 -15.92
N GLN A 78 -8.85 -2.24 -15.26
CA GLN A 78 -9.24 -0.94 -15.82
C GLN A 78 -8.06 -0.19 -16.47
N VAL A 79 -6.83 -0.71 -16.33
CA VAL A 79 -5.59 -0.16 -16.90
C VAL A 79 -4.77 -1.26 -17.63
N PRO A 80 -5.35 -2.02 -18.59
CA PRO A 80 -4.70 -3.19 -19.19
C PRO A 80 -3.59 -2.84 -20.19
N GLY A 81 -2.31 -2.97 -19.78
CA GLY A 81 -1.13 -2.48 -20.51
C GLY A 81 -0.84 -3.02 -21.92
N GLU A 82 -1.63 -3.97 -22.44
CA GLU A 82 -1.59 -4.38 -23.86
C GLU A 82 -2.59 -3.61 -24.74
N VAL A 83 -3.65 -3.04 -24.16
CA VAL A 83 -4.73 -2.39 -24.93
C VAL A 83 -4.38 -0.93 -25.25
N LEU A 84 -3.70 -0.24 -24.33
CA LEU A 84 -3.09 1.07 -24.54
C LEU A 84 -1.73 1.10 -23.82
N GLU A 85 -0.67 1.57 -24.49
CA GLU A 85 0.63 1.79 -23.83
C GLU A 85 0.58 2.98 -22.84
N THR A 86 -0.31 3.92 -23.12
CA THR A 86 -0.56 5.15 -22.36
C THR A 86 -2.02 5.20 -21.95
N TYR A 87 -2.26 5.31 -20.64
CA TYR A 87 -3.57 5.57 -20.03
C TYR A 87 -3.70 7.02 -19.56
N GLU A 88 -4.93 7.52 -19.47
CA GLU A 88 -5.22 8.85 -18.92
C GLU A 88 -6.45 8.84 -17.99
N GLY A 89 -6.41 9.70 -16.96
CA GLY A 89 -7.58 10.05 -16.14
C GLY A 89 -8.00 9.04 -15.08
N GLU A 90 -9.31 8.79 -14.98
CA GLU A 90 -9.98 8.23 -13.80
C GLU A 90 -9.54 6.79 -13.41
N PRO A 91 -9.27 5.86 -14.36
CA PRO A 91 -8.73 4.53 -14.02
C PRO A 91 -7.39 4.56 -13.26
N ILE A 92 -6.52 5.53 -13.57
CA ILE A 92 -5.25 5.74 -12.85
C ILE A 92 -5.53 6.31 -11.45
N ALA A 93 -6.48 7.23 -11.35
CA ALA A 93 -6.93 7.79 -10.07
C ALA A 93 -7.63 6.75 -9.19
N ALA A 94 -8.20 5.68 -9.75
CA ALA A 94 -8.69 4.52 -9.02
C ALA A 94 -7.52 3.66 -8.52
N LEU A 95 -6.66 3.19 -9.42
CA LEU A 95 -5.46 2.39 -9.11
C LEU A 95 -4.61 3.03 -7.99
N LEU A 96 -4.28 4.31 -8.11
CA LEU A 96 -3.47 5.02 -7.12
C LEU A 96 -4.19 5.21 -5.76
N ARG A 97 -5.53 5.19 -5.74
CA ARG A 97 -6.30 5.37 -4.50
C ARG A 97 -6.25 4.13 -3.61
N ASP A 98 -6.15 2.95 -4.22
CA ASP A 98 -6.03 1.68 -3.49
C ASP A 98 -4.62 1.50 -2.88
N LEU A 99 -3.59 2.12 -3.47
CA LEU A 99 -2.23 2.18 -2.90
C LEU A 99 -2.10 3.16 -1.72
N ILE A 100 -2.94 4.21 -1.67
CA ILE A 100 -2.84 5.29 -0.69
C ILE A 100 -3.48 4.88 0.66
N PRO A 101 -2.79 5.09 1.79
CA PRO A 101 -3.39 4.98 3.12
C PRO A 101 -4.71 5.76 3.23
N SER A 102 -5.76 5.06 3.61
CA SER A 102 -7.13 5.59 3.73
C SER A 102 -7.63 5.52 5.19
N GLY A 103 -8.83 6.05 5.43
CA GLY A 103 -9.51 5.95 6.72
C GLY A 103 -8.71 6.42 7.93
N TRP A 104 -8.62 5.59 8.98
CA TRP A 104 -7.92 5.94 10.21
C TRP A 104 -6.44 6.23 9.99
N ALA A 105 -5.77 5.41 9.16
CA ALA A 105 -4.34 5.54 8.85
C ALA A 105 -4.05 6.90 8.22
N ARG A 106 -4.81 7.27 7.19
CA ARG A 106 -4.74 8.59 6.52
C ARG A 106 -4.80 9.74 7.51
N ARG A 107 -5.82 9.73 8.39
CA ARG A 107 -6.04 10.77 9.39
C ARG A 107 -4.91 10.83 10.43
N ARG A 108 -4.22 9.73 10.73
CA ARG A 108 -3.06 9.68 11.62
C ARG A 108 -1.78 10.16 10.92
N LEU A 109 -1.58 9.79 9.66
CA LEU A 109 -0.43 10.19 8.84
C LEU A 109 -0.43 11.69 8.54
N LEU A 110 -1.54 12.27 8.10
CA LEU A 110 -1.68 13.73 7.90
C LEU A 110 -1.36 14.54 9.18
N LYS A 111 -1.62 13.95 10.35
CA LYS A 111 -1.27 14.47 11.68
C LYS A 111 0.26 14.51 11.88
N ARG A 112 0.98 13.44 11.51
CA ARG A 112 2.46 13.30 11.57
C ARG A 112 3.17 14.18 10.53
N LEU A 113 2.64 14.23 9.30
CA LEU A 113 3.14 15.05 8.18
C LEU A 113 2.96 16.58 8.37
N ARG A 114 2.39 17.01 9.50
CA ARG A 114 2.08 18.40 9.85
C ARG A 114 1.21 19.13 8.80
N SER A 115 0.26 18.40 8.20
CA SER A 115 -0.65 18.97 7.20
C SER A 115 -1.44 20.18 7.75
N PRO A 116 -1.83 21.15 6.91
CA PRO A 116 -2.55 22.34 7.33
C PRO A 116 -3.78 22.02 8.17
N ARG A 117 -3.87 22.70 9.32
CA ARG A 117 -5.05 22.65 10.18
C ARG A 117 -6.02 23.76 9.80
N ARG A 118 -7.31 23.46 9.91
CA ARG A 118 -8.38 24.47 9.87
C ARG A 118 -8.32 25.33 11.14
N GLN A 119 -9.05 26.45 11.13
CA GLN A 119 -9.11 27.40 12.26
C GLN A 119 -9.67 26.78 13.55
N ASP A 120 -10.43 25.69 13.44
CA ASP A 120 -10.93 24.86 14.55
C ASP A 120 -9.90 23.85 15.10
N GLY A 121 -8.68 23.82 14.54
CA GLY A 121 -7.61 22.88 14.90
C GLY A 121 -7.71 21.49 14.25
N THR A 122 -8.78 21.19 13.50
CA THR A 122 -8.93 19.93 12.77
C THR A 122 -7.98 19.83 11.59
N ILE A 123 -7.63 18.60 11.17
CA ILE A 123 -6.85 18.36 9.96
C ILE A 123 -7.74 18.64 8.75
N GLN A 124 -7.25 19.40 7.77
CA GLN A 124 -7.90 19.46 6.47
C GLN A 124 -7.58 18.20 5.65
N ASP A 125 -8.33 17.12 5.87
CA ASP A 125 -8.33 16.01 4.89
C ASP A 125 -8.97 16.47 3.56
N GLY A 126 -8.52 15.88 2.46
CA GLY A 126 -8.89 16.21 1.09
C GLY A 126 -7.82 15.77 0.08
N PRO A 127 -8.12 15.80 -1.22
CA PRO A 127 -7.28 15.23 -2.27
C PRO A 127 -5.92 15.93 -2.40
N GLN A 128 -5.79 17.19 -1.98
CA GLN A 128 -4.54 17.97 -2.00
C GLN A 128 -3.36 17.34 -1.23
N HIS A 129 -3.59 16.23 -0.52
CA HIS A 129 -2.56 15.45 0.15
C HIS A 129 -2.25 14.09 -0.51
N ASP A 130 -3.00 13.67 -1.52
CA ASP A 130 -2.91 12.31 -2.09
C ASP A 130 -1.52 12.03 -2.67
N VAL A 131 -0.98 12.92 -3.51
CA VAL A 131 0.36 12.75 -4.11
C VAL A 131 1.45 12.74 -3.04
N ARG A 132 1.24 13.42 -1.91
CA ARG A 132 2.16 13.41 -0.77
C ARG A 132 2.09 12.09 -0.01
N LEU A 133 0.89 11.61 0.30
CA LEU A 133 0.68 10.30 0.95
C LEU A 133 1.17 9.14 0.07
N LEU A 134 1.02 9.26 -1.25
CA LEU A 134 1.50 8.29 -2.23
C LEU A 134 3.03 8.21 -2.27
N LYS A 135 3.74 9.33 -2.09
CA LYS A 135 5.21 9.39 -2.09
C LYS A 135 5.86 9.17 -0.73
N GLU A 136 5.20 9.58 0.36
CA GLU A 136 5.77 9.54 1.71
C GLU A 136 5.16 8.44 2.59
N CYS A 137 4.09 7.75 2.18
CA CYS A 137 3.35 6.81 3.06
C CYS A 137 2.78 5.55 2.39
N ALA A 138 2.95 5.33 1.08
CA ALA A 138 2.53 4.10 0.40
C ALA A 138 3.67 3.07 0.34
N LEU A 139 4.20 2.70 1.52
CA LEU A 139 5.37 1.82 1.66
C LEU A 139 5.08 0.37 1.24
N SER A 140 4.02 -0.27 1.78
CA SER A 140 3.62 -1.64 1.44
C SER A 140 2.11 -1.78 1.13
N PRO A 141 1.63 -1.20 0.01
CA PRO A 141 0.28 -1.42 -0.48
C PRO A 141 0.00 -2.89 -0.78
N ILE A 142 -1.19 -3.36 -0.37
CA ILE A 142 -1.57 -4.78 -0.46
C ILE A 142 -1.54 -5.25 -1.92
N GLY A 143 -0.62 -6.17 -2.22
CA GLY A 143 -0.49 -6.80 -3.52
C GLY A 143 0.98 -6.96 -3.94
N ASN A 144 1.20 -7.05 -5.26
CA ASN A 144 2.54 -7.15 -5.86
C ASN A 144 2.95 -5.84 -6.56
N PHE A 145 2.40 -4.69 -6.13
CA PHE A 145 2.73 -3.37 -6.66
C PHE A 145 3.10 -2.43 -5.52
N ARG A 146 3.99 -1.47 -5.76
CA ARG A 146 4.29 -0.36 -4.84
C ARG A 146 4.66 0.89 -5.62
N ILE A 147 4.91 1.99 -4.91
CA ILE A 147 5.48 3.20 -5.49
C ILE A 147 6.99 3.23 -5.24
N ASN A 148 7.80 3.62 -6.22
CA ASN A 148 9.22 3.90 -6.01
C ASN A 148 9.41 5.22 -5.24
N GLY A 149 10.39 5.27 -4.35
CA GLY A 149 10.78 6.47 -3.61
C GLY A 149 10.16 6.76 -2.22
N PRO A 150 9.18 6.03 -1.64
CA PRO A 150 8.97 6.06 -0.21
C PRO A 150 10.10 5.26 0.44
N SER A 151 11.22 5.92 0.76
CA SER A 151 12.40 5.23 1.30
C SER A 151 12.31 5.06 2.82
N VAL A 152 12.74 3.90 3.32
CA VAL A 152 13.00 3.65 4.75
C VAL A 152 14.11 4.58 5.26
N ASP A 153 15.09 4.89 4.40
CA ASP A 153 16.28 5.70 4.68
C ASP A 153 16.01 7.19 4.96
N ASP A 154 14.85 7.75 4.56
CA ASP A 154 14.47 9.13 4.89
C ASP A 154 14.23 9.36 6.41
N GLY A 155 14.37 8.32 7.24
CA GLY A 155 14.29 8.39 8.70
C GLY A 155 12.90 8.68 9.26
N LEU A 156 11.91 8.90 8.39
CA LEU A 156 10.48 8.96 8.74
C LEU A 156 9.97 7.64 9.30
N PHE A 157 10.56 6.52 8.83
CA PHE A 157 10.14 5.15 9.06
C PHE A 157 11.36 4.21 9.18
N PRO A 158 12.15 4.24 10.26
CA PRO A 158 13.30 3.34 10.44
C PRO A 158 12.93 1.86 10.63
N SER A 159 13.74 0.94 10.12
CA SER A 159 13.61 -0.49 10.40
C SER A 159 13.91 -0.80 11.87
N ILE A 160 12.88 -1.19 12.62
CA ILE A 160 12.94 -1.52 14.05
C ILE A 160 12.07 -2.78 14.29
N PRO A 161 12.60 -3.86 14.88
CA PRO A 161 11.81 -5.02 15.26
C PRO A 161 10.66 -4.67 16.21
N LEU A 162 9.52 -5.35 16.04
CA LEU A 162 8.37 -5.29 16.93
C LEU A 162 8.52 -6.34 18.04
N ASP A 163 8.42 -5.91 19.30
CA ASP A 163 8.34 -6.84 20.43
C ASP A 163 6.88 -7.31 20.58
N VAL A 164 6.61 -8.53 20.11
CA VAL A 164 5.25 -9.08 20.09
C VAL A 164 4.69 -9.39 21.48
N GLU A 165 5.55 -9.59 22.49
CA GLU A 165 5.15 -9.83 23.88
C GLU A 165 4.93 -8.52 24.65
N ARG A 166 5.57 -7.43 24.21
CA ARG A 166 5.41 -6.09 24.79
C ARG A 166 4.07 -5.49 24.41
N ALA A 167 3.06 -5.71 25.26
CA ALA A 167 1.74 -5.08 25.18
C ALA A 167 1.78 -3.54 24.95
N GLY A 168 2.86 -2.87 25.37
CA GLY A 168 3.20 -1.49 25.06
C GLY A 168 3.01 -1.10 23.58
N ASP A 169 3.46 -1.98 22.68
CA ASP A 169 3.57 -1.69 21.25
C ASP A 169 2.26 -2.07 20.50
N TRP A 170 1.33 -2.74 21.20
CA TRP A 170 0.00 -3.17 20.72
C TRP A 170 -1.16 -2.37 21.32
N TYR A 171 -0.91 -1.49 22.28
CA TYR A 171 -1.97 -0.78 23.00
C TYR A 171 -2.89 -0.02 22.04
N TRP A 172 -4.16 0.01 22.43
CA TRP A 172 -5.31 0.40 21.63
C TRP A 172 -5.05 1.68 20.80
N PRO A 173 -5.01 1.61 19.45
CA PRO A 173 -4.53 2.72 18.61
C PRO A 173 -5.41 3.98 18.67
N TYR A 174 -6.61 3.87 19.23
CA TYR A 174 -7.49 5.01 19.48
C TYR A 174 -7.17 5.77 20.78
N GLU A 175 -6.30 5.26 21.67
CA GLU A 175 -6.00 5.96 22.94
C GLU A 175 -5.13 7.21 22.73
N PRO A 176 -5.51 8.36 23.32
CA PRO A 176 -4.66 9.55 23.36
C PRO A 176 -3.36 9.36 24.15
N PHE A 177 -3.19 8.27 24.91
CA PHE A 177 -2.05 8.04 25.80
C PHE A 177 -0.70 8.20 25.09
N ASN A 178 -0.55 7.63 23.90
CA ASN A 178 0.68 7.71 23.11
C ASN A 178 0.90 9.11 22.46
N GLU A 179 -0.16 9.90 22.24
CA GLU A 179 -0.01 11.33 21.85
C GLU A 179 0.34 12.22 23.07
N ALA A 180 -0.20 11.90 24.25
CA ALA A 180 0.01 12.66 25.49
C ALA A 180 1.37 12.40 26.15
N ALA A 181 1.88 11.17 26.07
CA ALA A 181 3.18 10.78 26.63
C ALA A 181 4.38 11.21 25.77
N GLY A 182 4.15 11.85 24.62
CA GLY A 182 5.21 12.22 23.67
C GLY A 182 5.77 11.05 22.87
N LEU A 183 5.19 9.85 22.99
CA LEU A 183 5.67 8.59 22.41
C LEU A 183 5.25 8.44 20.94
N TYR A 184 5.51 9.49 20.14
CA TYR A 184 5.18 9.55 18.71
C TYR A 184 6.02 8.60 17.84
N ASP A 185 7.10 8.06 18.40
CA ASP A 185 8.17 7.37 17.66
C ASP A 185 8.17 5.84 17.85
N ILE A 186 7.45 5.30 18.83
CA ILE A 186 7.35 3.85 19.10
C ILE A 186 6.01 3.25 18.67
N HIS A 187 5.89 3.04 17.35
CA HIS A 187 5.06 2.04 16.64
C HIS A 187 3.58 2.30 16.20
N PRO A 188 2.69 3.17 16.73
CA PRO A 188 1.24 2.98 16.51
C PRO A 188 0.67 3.75 15.30
N ILE A 189 1.51 4.50 14.58
CA ILE A 189 1.13 5.36 13.44
C ILE A 189 1.32 4.64 12.09
N TRP A 190 2.07 3.54 12.09
CA TRP A 190 2.47 2.77 10.91
C TRP A 190 1.35 1.80 10.46
N ALA A 191 0.31 1.67 11.28
CA ALA A 191 -0.93 0.97 11.01
C ALA A 191 -1.66 1.54 9.79
N GLY A 192 -1.45 0.89 8.63
CA GLY A 192 -2.09 1.23 7.36
C GLY A 192 -1.18 1.87 6.31
N LEU A 193 0.13 1.62 6.35
CA LEU A 193 1.09 1.88 5.27
C LEU A 193 0.82 1.03 4.00
N GLY A 194 -0.41 1.07 3.48
CA GLY A 194 -0.83 0.34 2.29
C GLY A 194 -2.07 -0.56 2.45
N ALA A 195 -2.54 -0.79 3.68
CA ALA A 195 -3.76 -1.53 3.95
C ALA A 195 -4.98 -0.59 4.05
N GLY A 196 -5.78 -0.48 2.98
CA GLY A 196 -6.90 0.46 2.90
C GLY A 196 -8.09 0.18 3.83
N GLY A 197 -8.85 1.22 4.23
CA GLY A 197 -10.13 1.14 4.94
C GLY A 197 -10.20 1.89 6.29
N GLU A 198 -11.40 1.98 6.87
CA GLU A 198 -11.68 2.85 8.03
C GLU A 198 -11.14 2.38 9.40
N ASN A 199 -10.83 1.09 9.57
CA ASN A 199 -10.32 0.56 10.84
C ASN A 199 -8.79 0.69 10.94
N PRO A 200 -8.23 0.94 12.14
CA PRO A 200 -6.82 0.65 12.41
C PRO A 200 -6.51 -0.82 12.11
N LYS A 201 -5.38 -1.05 11.44
CA LYS A 201 -4.89 -2.37 11.04
C LYS A 201 -3.38 -2.29 10.77
N LEU A 202 -2.66 -3.37 11.04
CA LEU A 202 -1.21 -3.44 10.88
C LEU A 202 -0.87 -4.63 9.98
N LEU A 203 0.01 -4.41 8.99
CA LEU A 203 0.67 -5.49 8.26
C LEU A 203 1.99 -5.78 8.97
N ILE A 204 2.20 -7.05 9.30
CA ILE A 204 3.32 -7.53 10.11
C ILE A 204 3.88 -8.78 9.47
N ASN A 205 5.21 -8.82 9.35
CA ASN A 205 5.94 -9.92 8.73
C ASN A 205 6.91 -10.52 9.75
N ARG A 206 7.15 -11.84 9.68
CA ARG A 206 8.22 -12.50 10.44
C ARG A 206 9.40 -12.78 9.52
N ALA A 207 10.58 -12.40 9.98
CA ALA A 207 11.85 -12.64 9.32
C ALA A 207 12.40 -14.04 9.62
N ASN A 208 13.36 -14.49 8.81
CA ASN A 208 14.06 -15.77 8.99
C ASN A 208 14.99 -15.83 10.22
N ASP A 209 15.27 -14.69 10.87
CA ASP A 209 15.91 -14.60 12.19
C ASP A 209 14.92 -14.73 13.37
N GLY A 210 13.62 -14.85 13.07
CA GLY A 210 12.54 -14.94 14.05
C GLY A 210 12.03 -13.59 14.59
N GLN A 211 12.60 -12.46 14.17
CA GLN A 211 12.08 -11.14 14.52
C GLN A 211 10.79 -10.82 13.75
N PHE A 212 9.96 -9.96 14.33
CA PHE A 212 8.78 -9.42 13.67
C PHE A 212 9.05 -7.99 13.24
N TYR A 213 8.54 -7.62 12.07
CA TYR A 213 8.70 -6.30 11.48
C TYR A 213 7.37 -5.79 10.92
N LEU A 214 7.35 -4.50 10.63
CA LEU A 214 6.28 -3.91 9.82
C LEU A 214 6.57 -4.22 8.35
N ASP A 215 5.52 -4.60 7.63
CA ASP A 215 5.58 -4.92 6.20
C ASP A 215 6.06 -3.70 5.37
N GLY A 216 7.13 -3.88 4.59
CA GLY A 216 7.82 -2.81 3.87
C GLY A 216 8.78 -1.97 4.72
N ASN A 217 9.22 -2.48 5.86
CA ASN A 217 10.18 -1.84 6.78
C ASN A 217 11.19 -2.86 7.38
N GLU A 218 11.40 -3.97 6.69
CA GLU A 218 12.37 -5.00 7.05
C GLU A 218 13.80 -4.61 6.63
N PRO A 219 14.84 -5.22 7.22
CA PRO A 219 16.22 -5.05 6.74
C PRO A 219 16.38 -5.56 5.30
N ASP A 220 17.13 -4.84 4.47
CA ASP A 220 17.39 -5.22 3.08
C ASP A 220 17.92 -6.65 2.94
N GLY A 221 17.34 -7.41 2.02
CA GLY A 221 17.71 -8.81 1.76
C GLY A 221 17.21 -9.81 2.82
N CYS A 222 16.43 -9.37 3.81
CA CYS A 222 15.78 -10.28 4.76
C CYS A 222 14.79 -11.21 4.05
N VAL A 223 14.78 -12.50 4.43
CA VAL A 223 13.82 -13.48 3.93
C VAL A 223 12.62 -13.52 4.88
N ILE A 224 11.46 -13.11 4.39
CA ILE A 224 10.20 -13.21 5.12
C ILE A 224 9.69 -14.65 5.10
N THR A 225 9.20 -15.13 6.24
CA THR A 225 8.72 -16.50 6.45
C THR A 225 7.22 -16.58 6.68
N ASP A 226 6.61 -15.54 7.27
CA ASP A 226 5.18 -15.47 7.60
C ASP A 226 4.67 -14.02 7.51
N TYR A 227 3.37 -13.86 7.27
CA TYR A 227 2.70 -12.57 7.04
C TYR A 227 1.36 -12.52 7.78
N TRP A 228 1.02 -11.38 8.40
CA TRP A 228 -0.26 -11.17 9.10
C TRP A 228 -0.86 -9.78 8.86
N LEU A 229 -2.20 -9.74 8.76
CA LEU A 229 -2.99 -8.51 8.82
C LEU A 229 -3.74 -8.42 10.15
N VAL A 230 -3.12 -7.80 11.16
CA VAL A 230 -3.74 -7.54 12.46
C VAL A 230 -4.78 -6.43 12.33
N LYS A 231 -5.95 -6.63 12.94
CA LYS A 231 -7.09 -5.69 12.85
C LYS A 231 -7.60 -5.39 14.26
N TRP A 232 -7.67 -4.12 14.65
CA TRP A 232 -8.32 -3.77 15.91
C TRP A 232 -9.85 -3.76 15.75
N PRO A 233 -10.61 -4.24 16.75
CA PRO A 233 -12.06 -4.06 16.82
C PRO A 233 -12.48 -2.59 16.75
N ARG A 234 -13.71 -2.32 16.27
CA ARG A 234 -14.26 -0.94 16.13
C ARG A 234 -14.73 -0.31 17.44
N GLU A 235 -14.95 -1.15 18.45
CA GLU A 235 -15.67 -0.85 19.69
C GLU A 235 -14.91 -1.50 20.86
N PRO A 236 -15.08 -1.01 22.11
CA PRO A 236 -14.65 -1.74 23.30
C PRO A 236 -15.39 -3.08 23.42
N VAL A 237 -14.81 -4.13 22.87
CA VAL A 237 -15.38 -5.48 22.87
C VAL A 237 -15.27 -6.13 24.24
N SER A 238 -16.35 -6.77 24.69
CA SER A 238 -16.27 -7.76 25.76
C SER A 238 -15.41 -8.95 25.30
N ARG A 239 -14.65 -9.55 26.23
CA ARG A 239 -13.67 -10.63 25.93
C ARG A 239 -14.21 -11.68 24.96
N ASN A 240 -15.43 -12.16 25.20
CA ASN A 240 -16.14 -13.17 24.41
C ASN A 240 -16.26 -12.89 22.89
N ARG A 241 -15.96 -11.66 22.41
CA ARG A 241 -15.97 -11.32 20.98
C ARG A 241 -14.57 -11.29 20.35
N ILE A 242 -13.53 -11.53 21.14
CA ILE A 242 -12.13 -11.68 20.70
C ILE A 242 -11.85 -13.15 20.38
N ASP A 243 -12.42 -14.07 21.16
CA ASP A 243 -12.19 -15.53 21.10
C ASP A 243 -12.89 -16.25 19.90
N ILE A 244 -13.17 -15.56 18.79
CA ILE A 244 -13.95 -16.07 17.63
C ILE A 244 -13.27 -15.72 16.29
N LEU A 245 -11.94 -15.62 16.27
CA LEU A 245 -11.11 -15.41 15.07
C LEU A 245 -9.83 -16.28 15.17
#